data_AF-A0A6J7PHT8-F1
#
_entry.id   AF-A0A6J7PHT8-F1
#
_cell.length_a   1.000
_cell.length_b   1.000
_cell.length_c   1.000
_cell.angle_alpha   90.00
_cell.angle_beta   90.00
_cell.angle_gamma   90.00
#
_symmetry.space_group_name_H-M   'P 1'
#
loop_
_entity.id
_entity.type
_entity.pdbx_description
1 polymer ?
#
loop_
_entity_poly.entity_id
_entity_poly.type
_entity_poly.pdbx_seq_one_letter_code
_entity_poly.pdbx_strand_id
1 'polypeptide(L)'
;MQYRFTSQGPLDGHPVGNLLLAALWDRDEDPVAGLDRVGALLKVVGRVLPMAAEPLDIEAEFELSNGETEIARGQIAVAGASGRLRNLTIIPENPPARIEALSAIAHADWITMGPGSWISSVLPHLLIPAQRDALISSKAKKILLLNLDPHPSQGGDELAGKSPQEHLKLIAKYAPHLTLSYVIADTSVVQQPAELEKLVKSFGGRLITADLRQERGSIHHNVEKLAQLLASVMNETLVG
;
A
#
# COMPACT_ATOMS: atom_id res chain seq x y z
N MET A 1 -17.79 10.11 9.14
CA MET A 1 -16.79 10.24 8.06
C MET A 1 -17.27 9.68 6.72
N GLN A 2 -17.90 8.50 6.67
CA GLN A 2 -18.34 7.87 5.40
C GLN A 2 -19.67 8.38 4.83
N TYR A 3 -20.40 9.24 5.55
CA TYR A 3 -21.63 9.85 5.02
C TYR A 3 -21.31 10.65 3.76
N ARG A 4 -22.07 10.42 2.70
CA ARG A 4 -22.06 11.22 1.47
C ARG A 4 -23.30 12.08 1.44
N PHE A 5 -23.16 13.34 1.05
CA PHE A 5 -24.31 14.21 0.89
C PHE A 5 -25.26 13.66 -0.16
N THR A 6 -26.56 13.81 0.09
CA THR A 6 -27.63 13.58 -0.88
C THR A 6 -28.34 14.91 -1.06
N SER A 7 -28.12 15.56 -2.20
CA SER A 7 -28.63 16.90 -2.49
C SER A 7 -28.82 17.12 -3.98
N GLN A 8 -29.46 18.23 -4.36
CA GLN A 8 -29.54 18.66 -5.76
C GLN A 8 -28.43 19.68 -6.12
N GLY A 9 -27.47 19.90 -5.22
CA GLY A 9 -26.45 20.93 -5.36
C GLY A 9 -25.04 20.38 -5.64
N PRO A 10 -24.03 21.26 -5.76
CA PRO A 10 -22.66 20.88 -6.12
C PRO A 10 -21.96 19.92 -5.16
N LEU A 11 -22.45 19.79 -3.93
CA LEU A 11 -21.88 18.89 -2.92
C LEU A 11 -22.49 17.48 -2.98
N ASP A 12 -23.43 17.21 -3.88
CA ASP A 12 -24.04 15.89 -3.99
C ASP A 12 -22.98 14.78 -4.20
N GLY A 13 -23.11 13.69 -3.47
CA GLY A 13 -22.17 12.56 -3.50
C GLY A 13 -20.82 12.80 -2.82
N HIS A 14 -20.47 14.03 -2.39
CA HIS A 14 -19.21 14.29 -1.70
C HIS A 14 -19.20 13.65 -0.29
N PRO A 15 -18.13 12.94 0.10
CA PRO A 15 -17.97 12.45 1.47
C PRO A 15 -17.75 13.61 2.45
N VAL A 16 -18.47 13.61 3.57
CA VAL A 16 -18.26 14.59 4.64
C VAL A 16 -16.81 14.59 5.15
N GLY A 17 -16.18 13.42 5.20
CA GLY A 17 -14.79 13.30 5.63
C GLY A 17 -13.80 14.04 4.71
N ASN A 18 -14.02 13.99 3.40
CA ASN A 18 -13.14 14.68 2.44
C ASN A 18 -13.31 16.19 2.55
N LEU A 19 -14.53 16.69 2.82
CA LEU A 19 -14.74 18.11 3.04
C LEU A 19 -14.10 18.59 4.34
N LEU A 20 -14.12 17.76 5.40
CA LEU A 20 -13.42 18.07 6.65
C LEU A 20 -11.91 18.17 6.42
N LEU A 21 -11.32 17.22 5.68
CA LEU A 21 -9.90 17.26 5.32
C LEU A 21 -9.59 18.48 4.44
N ALA A 22 -10.39 18.74 3.40
CA ALA A 22 -10.20 19.91 2.54
C ALA A 22 -10.23 21.23 3.34
N ALA A 23 -11.15 21.37 4.30
CA ALA A 23 -11.25 22.56 5.14
C ALA A 23 -10.05 22.76 6.08
N LEU A 24 -9.34 21.68 6.44
CA LEU A 24 -8.11 21.77 7.23
C LEU A 24 -6.93 22.25 6.39
N TRP A 25 -6.84 21.75 5.16
CA TRP A 25 -5.79 22.14 4.21
C TRP A 25 -5.97 23.56 3.66
N ASP A 26 -7.22 24.03 3.47
CA ASP A 26 -7.53 25.37 2.95
C ASP A 26 -7.05 26.50 3.87
N ARG A 27 -6.85 26.22 5.17
CA ARG A 27 -6.44 27.23 6.15
C ARG A 27 -4.92 27.45 6.23
N ASP A 28 -4.17 27.00 5.23
CA ASP A 28 -2.69 26.95 5.22
C ASP A 28 -2.10 26.29 6.48
N GLU A 29 -2.86 25.38 7.08
CA GLU A 29 -2.43 24.66 8.25
C GLU A 29 -1.54 23.48 7.87
N ASP A 30 -0.54 23.21 8.70
CA ASP A 30 0.25 22.00 8.57
C ASP A 30 -0.65 20.74 8.51
N PRO A 31 -0.59 19.96 7.41
CA PRO A 31 -1.40 18.75 7.23
C PRO A 31 -1.37 17.77 8.41
N VAL A 32 -0.22 17.65 9.05
CA VAL A 32 -0.05 16.75 10.20
C VAL A 32 -0.83 17.26 11.41
N ALA A 33 -0.71 18.55 11.74
CA ALA A 33 -1.50 19.18 12.80
C ALA A 33 -3.02 19.10 12.53
N GLY A 34 -3.44 19.29 11.27
CA GLY A 34 -4.81 19.10 10.84
C GLY A 34 -5.33 17.69 11.11
N LEU A 35 -4.57 16.67 10.67
CA LEU A 35 -4.89 15.26 10.89
C LEU A 35 -4.91 14.88 12.37
N ASP A 36 -3.97 15.39 13.18
CA ASP A 36 -3.91 15.12 14.62
C ASP A 36 -5.17 15.65 15.33
N ARG A 37 -5.68 16.83 14.94
CA ARG A 37 -6.92 17.38 15.51
C ARG A 37 -8.16 16.61 15.09
N VAL A 38 -8.24 16.16 13.84
CA VAL A 38 -9.33 15.26 13.39
C VAL A 38 -9.25 13.94 14.14
N GLY A 39 -8.06 13.39 14.31
CA GLY A 39 -7.82 12.17 15.08
C GLY A 39 -8.31 12.32 16.52
N ALA A 40 -8.00 13.44 17.17
CA ALA A 40 -8.46 13.74 18.52
C ALA A 40 -9.99 13.88 18.60
N LEU A 41 -10.62 14.59 17.66
CA LEU A 41 -12.07 14.75 17.60
C LEU A 41 -12.79 13.41 17.42
N LEU A 42 -12.23 12.53 16.59
CA LEU A 42 -12.78 11.21 16.28
C LEU A 42 -12.31 10.11 17.26
N LYS A 43 -11.49 10.46 18.26
CA LYS A 43 -10.90 9.52 19.23
C LYS A 43 -10.17 8.35 18.56
N VAL A 44 -9.43 8.64 17.48
CA VAL A 44 -8.62 7.66 16.76
C VAL A 44 -7.51 7.14 17.68
N VAL A 45 -7.32 5.81 17.68
CA VAL A 45 -6.17 5.18 18.30
C VAL A 45 -5.08 5.05 17.25
N GLY A 46 -3.94 5.72 17.48
CA GLY A 46 -2.84 5.80 16.52
C GLY A 46 -2.77 7.16 15.81
N ARG A 47 -1.91 7.26 14.80
CA ARG A 47 -1.63 8.51 14.08
C ARG A 47 -1.59 8.27 12.58
N VAL A 48 -2.19 9.17 11.81
CA VAL A 48 -2.18 9.15 10.34
C VAL A 48 -1.20 10.21 9.86
N LEU A 49 -0.24 9.80 9.03
CA LEU A 49 0.83 10.68 8.55
C LEU A 49 0.85 10.66 7.01
N PRO A 50 0.90 11.83 6.35
CA PRO A 50 1.14 11.90 4.92
C PRO A 50 2.54 11.34 4.60
N MET A 51 2.68 10.75 3.42
CA MET A 51 3.95 10.20 2.98
C MET A 51 4.95 11.30 2.55
N ALA A 52 4.46 12.40 1.99
CA ALA A 52 5.26 13.53 1.51
C ALA A 52 4.82 14.86 2.12
N ALA A 53 5.72 15.85 2.09
CA ALA A 53 5.46 17.18 2.61
C ALA A 53 4.54 18.01 1.72
N GLU A 54 4.52 17.69 0.42
CA GLU A 54 3.78 18.36 -0.62
C GLU A 54 2.82 17.41 -1.36
N PRO A 55 1.79 17.93 -2.06
CA PRO A 55 0.89 17.13 -2.87
C PRO A 55 1.63 16.39 -3.97
N LEU A 56 1.26 15.12 -4.19
CA LEU A 56 1.86 14.26 -5.19
C LEU A 56 0.84 13.84 -6.24
N ASP A 57 1.32 13.70 -7.46
CA ASP A 57 0.66 13.03 -8.56
C ASP A 57 1.48 11.78 -8.95
N ILE A 58 0.88 10.86 -9.69
CA ILE A 58 1.49 9.58 -10.06
C ILE A 58 1.33 9.37 -11.56
N GLU A 59 2.39 8.89 -12.20
CA GLU A 59 2.40 8.57 -13.62
C GLU A 59 3.00 7.18 -13.84
N ALA A 60 2.43 6.42 -14.76
CA ALA A 60 2.85 5.07 -15.06
C ALA A 60 2.84 4.83 -16.57
N GLU A 61 3.89 4.16 -17.04
CA GLU A 61 3.99 3.67 -18.42
C GLU A 61 3.66 2.18 -18.45
N PHE A 62 2.72 1.78 -19.30
CA PHE A 62 2.29 0.40 -19.49
C PHE A 62 2.56 -0.07 -20.92
N GLU A 63 3.07 -1.28 -21.07
CA GLU A 63 3.14 -1.95 -22.36
C GLU A 63 1.89 -2.78 -22.60
N LEU A 64 1.18 -2.46 -23.68
CA LEU A 64 -0.02 -3.15 -24.13
C LEU A 64 0.32 -4.43 -24.90
N SER A 65 -0.68 -5.31 -25.08
CA SER A 65 -0.50 -6.59 -25.79
C SER A 65 -0.15 -6.43 -27.27
N ASN A 66 -0.46 -5.28 -27.87
CA ASN A 66 -0.08 -4.92 -29.24
C ASN A 66 1.35 -4.33 -29.34
N GLY A 67 2.08 -4.22 -28.21
CA GLY A 67 3.41 -3.64 -28.14
C GLY A 67 3.45 -2.11 -28.03
N GLU A 68 2.30 -1.44 -28.02
CA GLU A 68 2.22 0.01 -27.80
C GLU A 68 2.43 0.36 -26.33
N THR A 69 2.80 1.63 -26.07
CA THR A 69 2.97 2.17 -24.71
C THR A 69 1.83 3.12 -24.38
N GLU A 70 1.15 2.87 -23.28
CA GLU A 70 0.15 3.75 -22.69
C GLU A 70 0.75 4.51 -21.50
N ILE A 71 0.50 5.81 -21.41
CA ILE A 71 0.87 6.64 -20.26
C ILE A 71 -0.41 6.99 -19.50
N ALA A 72 -0.50 6.55 -18.26
CA ALA A 72 -1.60 6.88 -17.36
C ALA A 72 -1.09 7.84 -16.27
N ARG A 73 -1.84 8.91 -16.03
CA ARG A 73 -1.52 9.93 -15.02
C ARG A 73 -2.69 10.15 -14.07
N GLY A 74 -2.38 10.26 -12.79
CA GLY A 74 -3.35 10.34 -11.71
C GLY A 74 -3.71 8.96 -11.15
N GLN A 75 -3.94 8.90 -9.84
CA GLN A 75 -4.12 7.65 -9.12
C GLN A 75 -5.24 6.76 -9.69
N ILE A 76 -6.35 7.36 -10.13
CA ILE A 76 -7.49 6.64 -10.72
C ILE A 76 -7.11 6.04 -12.07
N ALA A 77 -6.46 6.81 -12.95
CA ALA A 77 -6.05 6.32 -14.27
C ALA A 77 -5.00 5.22 -14.14
N VAL A 78 -4.00 5.41 -13.28
CA VAL A 78 -2.96 4.40 -13.02
C VAL A 78 -3.55 3.11 -12.43
N ALA A 79 -4.55 3.21 -11.55
CA ALA A 79 -5.21 2.03 -10.96
C ALA A 79 -6.11 1.29 -11.95
N GLY A 80 -6.65 1.97 -12.98
CA GLY A 80 -7.52 1.38 -14.00
C GLY A 80 -6.81 0.98 -15.30
N ALA A 81 -5.53 1.32 -15.44
CA ALA A 81 -4.76 1.06 -16.64
C ALA A 81 -4.52 -0.45 -16.85
N SER A 82 -4.42 -0.84 -18.12
CA SER A 82 -4.14 -2.22 -18.52
C SER A 82 -2.73 -2.33 -19.12
N GLY A 83 -2.20 -3.54 -19.16
CA GLY A 83 -0.88 -3.82 -19.70
C GLY A 83 0.20 -3.95 -18.63
N ARG A 84 1.41 -4.26 -19.07
CA ARG A 84 2.55 -4.55 -18.20
C ARG A 84 3.24 -3.27 -17.77
N LEU A 85 3.32 -3.02 -16.47
CA LEU A 85 4.03 -1.85 -15.92
C LEU A 85 5.50 -1.83 -16.38
N ARG A 86 5.87 -0.79 -17.12
CA ARG A 86 7.23 -0.50 -17.59
C ARG A 86 7.94 0.47 -16.67
N ASN A 87 7.27 1.55 -16.28
CA ASN A 87 7.82 2.59 -15.42
C ASN A 87 6.74 3.16 -14.49
N LEU A 88 7.14 3.62 -13.32
CA LEU A 88 6.26 4.25 -12.33
C LEU A 88 7.02 5.39 -11.68
N THR A 89 6.43 6.58 -11.72
CA THR A 89 7.02 7.82 -11.22
C THR A 89 6.02 8.58 -10.34
N ILE A 90 6.56 9.39 -9.44
CA ILE A 90 5.81 10.37 -8.65
C ILE A 90 6.20 11.76 -9.13
N ILE A 91 5.22 12.67 -9.10
CA ILE A 91 5.37 14.05 -9.54
C ILE A 91 4.97 14.97 -8.37
N PRO A 92 5.79 15.97 -7.98
CA PRO A 92 7.15 16.22 -8.49
C PRO A 92 8.13 15.10 -8.14
N GLU A 93 9.23 15.04 -8.88
CA GLU A 93 10.30 14.08 -8.62
C GLU A 93 11.03 14.39 -7.30
N ASN A 94 11.42 13.34 -6.58
CA ASN A 94 12.16 13.45 -5.31
C ASN A 94 11.50 14.37 -4.27
N PRO A 95 10.19 14.23 -4.00
CA PRO A 95 9.52 15.11 -3.06
C PRO A 95 10.06 14.89 -1.65
N PRO A 96 10.10 15.94 -0.80
CA PRO A 96 10.44 15.79 0.60
C PRO A 96 9.45 14.86 1.32
N ALA A 97 9.96 13.85 2.03
CA ALA A 97 9.15 13.03 2.91
C ALA A 97 8.72 13.81 4.16
N ARG A 98 7.61 13.41 4.80
CA ARG A 98 7.24 13.96 6.12
C ARG A 98 8.18 13.45 7.20
N ILE A 99 8.73 14.37 7.99
CA ILE A 99 9.69 14.02 9.05
C ILE A 99 9.07 13.12 10.13
N GLU A 100 7.78 13.30 10.41
CA GLU A 100 7.03 12.47 11.34
C GLU A 100 6.91 11.04 10.82
N ALA A 101 6.74 10.86 9.51
CA ALA A 101 6.67 9.53 8.90
C ALA A 101 8.03 8.83 8.95
N LEU A 102 9.12 9.55 8.66
CA LEU A 102 10.48 9.01 8.80
C LEU A 102 10.79 8.63 10.25
N SER A 103 10.39 9.48 11.21
CA SER A 103 10.54 9.19 12.64
C SER A 103 9.74 7.95 13.04
N ALA A 104 8.49 7.80 12.58
CA ALA A 104 7.68 6.61 12.84
C ALA A 104 8.33 5.34 12.28
N ILE A 105 8.89 5.38 11.06
CA ILE A 105 9.61 4.26 10.45
C ILE A 105 10.88 3.90 11.25
N ALA A 106 11.61 4.90 11.74
CA ALA A 106 12.85 4.71 12.49
C ALA A 106 12.63 4.07 13.87
N HIS A 107 11.52 4.41 14.55
CA HIS A 107 11.19 3.93 15.89
C HIS A 107 10.27 2.70 15.90
N ALA A 108 9.78 2.25 14.74
CA ALA A 108 8.91 1.10 14.65
C ALA A 108 9.64 -0.19 15.04
N ASP A 109 8.98 -1.04 15.84
CA ASP A 109 9.38 -2.44 16.02
C ASP A 109 8.95 -3.30 14.83
N TRP A 110 7.81 -2.93 14.23
CA TRP A 110 7.17 -3.63 13.13
C TRP A 110 6.68 -2.65 12.07
N ILE A 111 6.89 -3.00 10.80
CA ILE A 111 6.38 -2.25 9.64
C ILE A 111 5.57 -3.22 8.80
N THR A 112 4.30 -2.91 8.59
CA THR A 112 3.40 -3.66 7.70
C THR A 112 3.18 -2.88 6.41
N MET A 113 3.39 -3.53 5.26
CA MET A 113 3.14 -2.97 3.93
C MET A 113 2.05 -3.78 3.23
N GLY A 114 1.10 -3.10 2.61
CA GLY A 114 -0.10 -3.74 2.08
C GLY A 114 -1.11 -4.12 3.18
N PRO A 115 -2.27 -4.67 2.79
CA PRO A 115 -2.66 -4.94 1.42
C PRO A 115 -3.13 -3.64 0.73
N GLY A 116 -3.31 -3.66 -0.58
CA GLY A 116 -3.79 -2.50 -1.34
C GLY A 116 -3.35 -2.54 -2.79
N SER A 117 -3.88 -1.64 -3.61
CA SER A 117 -3.45 -1.53 -5.01
C SER A 117 -1.94 -1.31 -5.07
N TRP A 118 -1.21 -2.22 -5.71
CA TRP A 118 0.24 -2.23 -5.65
C TRP A 118 0.85 -1.01 -6.29
N ILE A 119 0.38 -0.66 -7.48
CA ILE A 119 0.96 0.41 -8.29
C ILE A 119 0.52 1.77 -7.79
N SER A 120 -0.75 1.90 -7.43
CA SER A 120 -1.33 3.21 -7.06
C SER A 120 -1.28 3.51 -5.55
N SER A 121 -0.98 2.51 -4.69
CA SER A 121 -1.02 2.69 -3.22
C SER A 121 0.21 2.17 -2.48
N VAL A 122 0.76 0.99 -2.83
CA VAL A 122 1.90 0.41 -2.08
C VAL A 122 3.25 0.90 -2.59
N LEU A 123 3.53 0.71 -3.89
CA LEU A 123 4.78 1.10 -4.54
C LEU A 123 5.10 2.60 -4.44
N PRO A 124 4.13 3.55 -4.47
CA PRO A 124 4.43 4.97 -4.38
C PRO A 124 5.24 5.36 -3.14
N HIS A 125 5.08 4.67 -2.01
CA HIS A 125 5.90 4.90 -0.82
C HIS A 125 7.39 4.60 -1.03
N LEU A 126 7.73 3.68 -1.94
CA LEU A 126 9.11 3.33 -2.30
C LEU A 126 9.72 4.30 -3.33
N LEU A 127 8.90 5.13 -3.98
CA LEU A 127 9.35 6.12 -4.96
C LEU A 127 9.83 7.41 -4.31
N ILE A 128 9.52 7.62 -3.03
CA ILE A 128 10.04 8.74 -2.24
C ILE A 128 11.38 8.31 -1.62
N PRO A 129 12.52 8.87 -2.08
CA PRO A 129 13.85 8.35 -1.71
C PRO A 129 14.06 8.27 -0.19
N ALA A 130 13.73 9.35 0.54
CA ALA A 130 13.92 9.38 2.00
C ALA A 130 13.08 8.33 2.73
N GLN A 131 11.87 8.03 2.27
CA GLN A 131 11.04 6.96 2.86
C GLN A 131 11.60 5.58 2.52
N ARG A 132 11.97 5.34 1.26
CA ARG A 132 12.61 4.08 0.85
C ARG A 132 13.87 3.82 1.67
N ASP A 133 14.72 4.82 1.85
CA ASP A 133 15.98 4.68 2.59
C ASP A 133 15.71 4.49 4.10
N ALA A 134 14.70 5.14 4.66
CA ALA A 134 14.24 4.89 6.03
C ALA A 134 13.70 3.45 6.20
N LEU A 135 12.93 2.95 5.25
CA LEU A 135 12.44 1.57 5.24
C LEU A 135 13.60 0.58 5.17
N ILE A 136 14.58 0.79 4.28
CA ILE A 136 15.76 -0.07 4.14
C ILE A 136 16.61 -0.09 5.41
N SER A 137 16.86 1.08 6.01
CA SER A 137 17.72 1.22 7.19
C SER A 137 17.04 0.87 8.51
N SER A 138 15.70 0.83 8.55
CA SER A 138 14.94 0.53 9.77
C SER A 138 15.29 -0.86 10.30
N LYS A 139 15.44 -0.96 11.63
CA LYS A 139 15.64 -2.23 12.35
C LYS A 139 14.32 -2.98 12.56
N ALA A 140 13.19 -2.36 12.23
CA ALA A 140 11.88 -2.97 12.35
C ALA A 140 11.80 -4.28 11.55
N LYS A 141 11.04 -5.24 12.09
CA LYS A 141 10.61 -6.40 11.32
C LYS A 141 9.58 -5.97 10.28
N LYS A 142 9.82 -6.34 9.02
CA LYS A 142 9.01 -5.89 7.88
C LYS A 142 8.10 -7.02 7.42
N ILE A 143 6.81 -6.77 7.43
CA ILE A 143 5.77 -7.69 6.96
C ILE A 143 5.20 -7.12 5.66
N LEU A 144 5.18 -7.95 4.62
CA LEU A 144 4.44 -7.67 3.41
C LEU A 144 3.15 -8.49 3.40
N LEU A 145 1.99 -7.84 3.33
CA LEU A 145 0.71 -8.51 3.17
C LEU A 145 0.27 -8.45 1.71
N LEU A 146 0.15 -9.62 1.08
CA LEU A 146 -0.27 -9.73 -0.31
C LEU A 146 -1.79 -9.57 -0.46
N ASN A 147 -2.22 -9.12 -1.63
CA ASN A 147 -3.65 -8.97 -1.92
C ASN A 147 -4.34 -10.34 -2.09
N LEU A 148 -5.66 -10.32 -1.96
CA LEU A 148 -6.51 -11.39 -2.43
C LEU A 148 -6.78 -11.18 -3.92
N ASP A 149 -6.73 -12.25 -4.72
CA ASP A 149 -7.13 -12.16 -6.11
C ASP A 149 -8.65 -11.89 -6.19
N PRO A 150 -9.10 -10.88 -6.97
CA PRO A 150 -10.42 -10.94 -7.56
C PRO A 150 -10.42 -12.13 -8.50
N HIS A 151 -11.45 -12.97 -8.41
CA HIS A 151 -11.64 -14.07 -9.36
C HIS A 151 -11.36 -13.62 -10.81
N PRO A 152 -10.80 -14.48 -11.68
CA PRO A 152 -10.37 -14.14 -13.05
C PRO A 152 -11.48 -13.61 -14.00
N SER A 153 -12.72 -13.42 -13.52
CA SER A 153 -13.88 -13.00 -14.30
C SER A 153 -14.24 -11.51 -14.17
N GLN A 154 -13.49 -10.69 -13.42
CA GLN A 154 -13.68 -9.23 -13.41
C GLN A 154 -12.49 -8.55 -14.09
N GLY A 155 -12.71 -8.13 -15.35
CA GLY A 155 -11.73 -7.51 -16.24
C GLY A 155 -11.41 -6.05 -15.88
N GLY A 156 -10.79 -5.87 -14.72
CA GLY A 156 -10.30 -4.57 -14.25
C GLY A 156 -9.03 -4.74 -13.42
N ASP A 157 -8.06 -5.50 -13.94
CA ASP A 157 -6.69 -5.57 -13.41
C ASP A 157 -5.78 -6.35 -14.38
N GLU A 158 -5.99 -6.24 -15.69
CA GLU A 158 -5.23 -7.01 -16.68
C GLU A 158 -3.82 -6.43 -16.88
N LEU A 159 -2.88 -6.90 -16.05
CA LEU A 159 -1.43 -7.09 -16.27
C LEU A 159 -0.44 -6.26 -15.44
N ALA A 160 -0.88 -5.67 -14.34
CA ALA A 160 -0.02 -4.83 -13.52
C ALA A 160 0.25 -5.42 -12.12
N GLY A 161 0.91 -6.58 -12.08
CA GLY A 161 1.16 -7.32 -10.84
C GLY A 161 -0.06 -8.14 -10.43
N LYS A 162 -0.25 -9.32 -11.04
CA LYS A 162 -1.32 -10.24 -10.64
C LYS A 162 -0.80 -11.26 -9.64
N SER A 163 0.40 -11.78 -9.87
CA SER A 163 0.92 -12.83 -9.01
C SER A 163 1.64 -12.25 -7.78
N PRO A 164 1.57 -12.92 -6.63
CA PRO A 164 2.46 -12.72 -5.49
C PRO A 164 3.94 -12.49 -5.89
N GLN A 165 4.41 -13.23 -6.89
CA GLN A 165 5.78 -13.17 -7.40
C GLN A 165 6.06 -11.87 -8.15
N GLU A 166 5.12 -11.38 -8.96
CA GLU A 166 5.26 -10.10 -9.66
C GLU A 166 5.31 -8.92 -8.70
N HIS A 167 4.49 -8.93 -7.64
CA HIS A 167 4.56 -7.91 -6.59
C HIS A 167 5.95 -7.84 -5.98
N LEU A 168 6.52 -8.98 -5.59
CA LEU A 168 7.87 -9.05 -5.03
C LEU A 168 8.94 -8.62 -6.06
N LYS A 169 8.79 -8.97 -7.34
CA LYS A 169 9.70 -8.49 -8.40
C LYS A 169 9.63 -6.97 -8.57
N LEU A 170 8.44 -6.36 -8.43
CA LEU A 170 8.28 -4.90 -8.47
C LEU A 170 8.95 -4.23 -7.26
N ILE A 171 8.80 -4.79 -6.06
CA ILE A 171 9.53 -4.29 -4.89
C ILE A 171 11.05 -4.38 -5.14
N ALA A 172 11.56 -5.52 -5.63
CA ALA A 172 12.98 -5.66 -5.93
C ALA A 172 13.48 -4.67 -6.99
N LYS A 173 12.62 -4.28 -7.95
CA LYS A 173 12.92 -3.26 -8.95
C LYS A 173 13.06 -1.87 -8.32
N TYR A 174 12.10 -1.44 -7.50
CA TYR A 174 12.05 -0.07 -6.97
C TYR A 174 12.82 0.12 -5.65
N ALA A 175 13.08 -0.96 -4.91
CA ALA A 175 13.82 -0.97 -3.65
C ALA A 175 14.68 -2.25 -3.53
N PRO A 176 15.76 -2.39 -4.33
CA PRO A 176 16.57 -3.62 -4.42
C PRO A 176 17.26 -4.03 -3.12
N HIS A 177 17.43 -3.11 -2.18
CA HIS A 177 18.05 -3.36 -0.88
C HIS A 177 17.04 -3.51 0.26
N LEU A 178 15.73 -3.44 -0.04
CA LEU A 178 14.70 -3.65 0.98
C LEU A 178 14.72 -5.12 1.42
N THR A 179 14.72 -5.34 2.72
CA THR A 179 14.56 -6.67 3.31
C THR A 179 13.13 -6.86 3.77
N LEU A 180 12.66 -8.11 3.79
CA LEU A 180 11.34 -8.47 4.33
C LEU A 180 11.55 -9.58 5.34
N SER A 181 11.01 -9.43 6.54
CA SER A 181 11.06 -10.49 7.56
C SER A 181 10.01 -11.57 7.26
N TYR A 182 8.82 -11.13 6.86
CA TYR A 182 7.70 -12.01 6.55
C TYR A 182 6.96 -11.53 5.31
N VAL A 183 6.54 -12.47 4.47
CA VAL A 183 5.54 -12.24 3.42
C VAL A 183 4.34 -13.09 3.76
N ILE A 184 3.19 -12.45 3.94
CA ILE A 184 1.94 -13.10 4.31
C ILE A 184 1.05 -13.15 3.06
N ALA A 185 0.58 -14.35 2.75
CA ALA A 185 -0.33 -14.60 1.64
C ALA A 185 -1.51 -15.47 2.06
N ASP A 186 -2.66 -15.24 1.44
CA ASP A 186 -3.78 -16.16 1.56
C ASP A 186 -3.48 -17.47 0.81
N THR A 187 -3.87 -18.61 1.36
CA THR A 187 -3.63 -19.92 0.71
C THR A 187 -4.25 -20.02 -0.68
N SER A 188 -5.32 -19.28 -0.97
CA SER A 188 -6.00 -19.30 -2.27
C SER A 188 -5.21 -18.63 -3.40
N VAL A 189 -4.28 -17.72 -3.10
CA VAL A 189 -3.50 -16.98 -4.11
C VAL A 189 -2.12 -17.59 -4.38
N VAL A 190 -1.69 -18.56 -3.56
CA VAL A 190 -0.38 -19.19 -3.69
C VAL A 190 -0.46 -20.41 -4.59
N GLN A 191 -0.33 -20.18 -5.90
CA GLN A 191 -0.34 -21.27 -6.89
C GLN A 191 0.98 -22.04 -6.95
N GLN A 192 2.12 -21.36 -6.72
CA GLN A 192 3.47 -21.92 -6.82
C GLN A 192 4.27 -21.64 -5.55
N PRO A 193 3.99 -22.37 -4.44
CA PRO A 193 4.55 -22.07 -3.13
C PRO A 193 6.08 -22.13 -3.09
N ALA A 194 6.70 -23.11 -3.76
CA ALA A 194 8.15 -23.25 -3.78
C ALA A 194 8.86 -22.07 -4.47
N GLU A 195 8.30 -21.56 -5.58
CA GLU A 195 8.86 -20.40 -6.28
C GLU A 195 8.68 -19.12 -5.47
N LEU A 196 7.49 -18.94 -4.90
CA LEU A 196 7.20 -17.80 -4.04
C LEU A 196 8.12 -17.80 -2.82
N GLU A 197 8.30 -18.95 -2.16
CA GLU A 197 9.18 -19.07 -1.00
C GLU A 197 10.64 -18.77 -1.36
N LYS A 198 11.13 -19.23 -2.53
CA LYS A 198 12.47 -18.90 -3.01
C LYS A 198 12.64 -17.39 -3.20
N LEU A 199 11.64 -16.72 -3.76
CA LEU A 199 11.65 -15.28 -3.94
C LEU A 199 11.60 -14.54 -2.59
N VAL A 200 10.76 -14.97 -1.65
CA VAL A 200 10.72 -14.39 -0.29
C VAL A 200 12.06 -14.56 0.42
N LYS A 201 12.73 -15.70 0.26
CA LYS A 201 14.08 -15.93 0.79
C LYS A 201 15.12 -14.98 0.20
N SER A 202 14.97 -14.50 -1.05
CA SER A 202 15.89 -13.50 -1.59
C SER A 202 15.77 -12.13 -0.93
N PHE A 203 14.66 -11.86 -0.23
CA PHE A 203 14.50 -10.69 0.65
C PHE A 203 14.99 -10.92 2.09
N GLY A 204 15.50 -12.12 2.40
CA GLY A 204 15.91 -12.52 3.75
C GLY A 204 14.75 -12.97 4.65
N GLY A 205 13.56 -13.20 4.10
CA GLY A 205 12.34 -13.47 4.85
C GLY A 205 11.83 -14.90 4.77
N ARG A 206 10.69 -15.13 5.44
CA ARG A 206 9.91 -16.37 5.32
C ARG A 206 8.49 -16.11 4.79
N LEU A 207 7.99 -17.02 3.96
CA LEU A 207 6.60 -17.01 3.50
C LEU A 207 5.71 -17.59 4.60
N ILE A 208 4.60 -16.94 4.88
CA ILE A 208 3.54 -17.40 5.78
C ILE A 208 2.26 -17.47 4.98
N THR A 209 1.62 -18.63 4.94
CA THR A 209 0.34 -18.84 4.28
C THR A 209 -0.73 -19.20 5.29
N ALA A 210 -1.91 -18.59 5.15
CA ALA A 210 -3.07 -18.87 6.00
C ALA A 210 -4.38 -18.66 5.22
N ASP A 211 -5.49 -19.17 5.72
CA ASP A 211 -6.81 -18.72 5.26
C ASP A 211 -7.06 -17.33 5.88
N LEU A 212 -7.04 -16.30 5.04
CA LEU A 212 -7.18 -14.90 5.42
C LEU A 212 -8.39 -14.25 4.75
N ARG A 213 -9.13 -14.98 3.92
CA ARG A 213 -10.31 -14.47 3.23
C ARG A 213 -11.52 -14.41 4.17
N GLN A 214 -12.37 -13.39 4.00
CA GLN A 214 -13.64 -13.27 4.73
C GLN A 214 -14.54 -14.50 4.52
N GLU A 215 -14.73 -14.86 3.26
CA GLU A 215 -15.52 -16.00 2.81
C GLU A 215 -15.14 -16.37 1.38
N ARG A 216 -15.53 -17.56 0.91
CA ARG A 216 -15.17 -18.04 -0.43
C ARG A 216 -15.63 -17.04 -1.51
N GLY A 217 -14.69 -16.57 -2.32
CA GLY A 217 -14.94 -15.61 -3.39
C GLY A 217 -14.87 -14.13 -2.99
N SER A 218 -14.82 -13.80 -1.70
CA SER A 218 -14.69 -12.42 -1.22
C SER A 218 -13.30 -11.85 -1.51
N ILE A 219 -13.22 -10.65 -2.08
CA ILE A 219 -11.95 -9.93 -2.31
C ILE A 219 -11.45 -9.20 -1.06
N HIS A 220 -12.08 -9.43 0.09
CA HIS A 220 -11.74 -8.80 1.37
C HIS A 220 -11.10 -9.80 2.34
N HIS A 221 -10.02 -9.36 2.95
CA HIS A 221 -9.41 -10.07 4.07
C HIS A 221 -10.35 -10.06 5.27
N ASN A 222 -10.38 -11.16 6.01
CA ASN A 222 -11.02 -11.23 7.31
C ASN A 222 -10.13 -10.53 8.36
N VAL A 223 -10.67 -9.51 9.00
CA VAL A 223 -9.94 -8.69 9.98
C VAL A 223 -9.51 -9.52 11.19
N GLU A 224 -10.36 -10.43 11.68
CA GLU A 224 -10.06 -11.26 12.85
C GLU A 224 -8.96 -12.29 12.55
N LYS A 225 -9.06 -13.00 11.42
CA LYS A 225 -8.03 -13.96 11.00
C LYS A 225 -6.68 -13.28 10.80
N LEU A 226 -6.67 -12.10 10.17
CA LEU A 226 -5.45 -11.33 9.96
C LEU A 226 -4.86 -10.83 11.29
N ALA A 227 -5.68 -10.31 12.19
CA ALA A 227 -5.23 -9.85 13.51
C ALA A 227 -4.64 -11.00 14.34
N GLN A 228 -5.29 -12.17 14.35
CA GLN A 228 -4.79 -13.37 15.02
C GLN A 228 -3.45 -13.84 14.45
N LEU A 229 -3.32 -13.85 13.11
CA LEU A 229 -2.07 -14.22 12.46
C LEU A 229 -0.95 -13.25 12.81
N LEU A 230 -1.19 -11.94 12.70
CA LEU A 230 -0.20 -10.91 13.02
C LEU A 230 0.22 -11.00 14.49
N ALA A 231 -0.73 -11.19 15.42
CA ALA A 231 -0.42 -11.37 16.83
C ALA A 231 0.46 -12.62 17.07
N SER A 232 0.18 -13.73 16.38
CA SER A 232 1.01 -14.94 16.46
C SER A 232 2.45 -14.68 15.98
N VAL A 233 2.60 -14.07 14.80
CA VAL A 233 3.91 -13.74 14.21
C VAL A 233 4.71 -12.79 15.09
N MET A 234 4.02 -11.81 15.69
CA MET A 234 4.63 -10.84 16.58
C MET A 234 5.02 -11.46 17.93
N ASN A 235 4.23 -12.38 18.47
CA ASN A 235 4.52 -13.07 19.72
C ASN A 235 5.65 -14.11 19.61
N GLU A 236 5.72 -14.88 18.52
CA GLU A 236 6.84 -15.81 18.27
C GLU A 236 8.21 -15.13 18.31
N THR A 237 8.23 -13.83 18.02
CA THR A 237 9.44 -13.01 18.02
C THR A 237 9.88 -12.57 19.42
N LEU A 238 8.96 -12.39 20.35
CA LEU A 238 9.24 -11.87 21.69
C LEU A 238 9.80 -12.94 22.65
N VAL A 239 9.73 -14.21 22.26
CA VAL A 239 10.15 -15.37 23.08
C VAL A 239 11.49 -15.96 22.61
N GLY A 240 12.12 -15.41 21.56
CA GLY A 240 13.43 -15.84 21.05
C GLY A 240 14.51 -14.80 21.31
#